data_AF-A0A929GK71-F1
#
_entry.id   AF-A0A929GK71-F1
#
_cell.length_a   1.000
_cell.length_b   1.000
_cell.length_c   1.000
_cell.angle_alpha   90.00
_cell.angle_beta   90.00
_cell.angle_gamma   90.00
#
_symmetry.space_group_name_H-M   'P 1'
#
loop_
_entity.id
_entity.type
_entity.pdbx_description
1 polymer ?
#
loop_
_entity_poly.entity_id
_entity_poly.type
_entity_poly.pdbx_seq_one_letter_code
_entity_poly.pdbx_strand_id
1 'polypeptide(L)'
;MKKLVFTFVAACITIILFSQDYACSFSYKHMSGLVGGDKIIVDLIISGSDISGNCTFPEKLVEEGALAGMVQTQRLEGSIDEHGVASILAYSQNIESGEYSGMLDEMFKGTYREHKSSISRSFIIEDDYSSGSIAFNGYCISRDSVLLDTIDSPLAHITLSLLLPKDDNSTAPLKAAIMKAFFGQQMIDSVPDDSILYVYSNNYFRKYLDANIDIYDGGYSFNWEMIATSYININTDGILVYRADNFAYTGGAHGMGISRFLVFDNKEMKQLALDEIFDAGYEDELSKLLERKYRMDYYLGPEQSLTEAGLFENHIPLSDNFYLTTNSIGFYYNPYELAPYSMGAISINLTYEEILPLMKIDSPVMRMVK
;
A
#
# COMPACT_ATOMS: atom_id res chain seq x y z
N MET A 1 -58.67 6.32 -38.75
CA MET A 1 -57.81 5.32 -38.08
C MET A 1 -56.73 6.06 -37.32
N LYS A 2 -56.84 6.15 -35.98
CA LYS A 2 -55.83 6.77 -35.11
C LYS A 2 -54.72 5.75 -34.87
N LYS A 3 -53.47 6.07 -35.23
CA LYS A 3 -52.31 5.25 -34.87
C LYS A 3 -52.00 5.48 -33.39
N LEU A 4 -52.06 4.41 -32.62
CA LEU A 4 -51.71 4.36 -31.21
C LEU A 4 -50.18 4.47 -31.10
N VAL A 5 -49.70 5.52 -30.46
CA VAL A 5 -48.28 5.64 -30.04
C VAL A 5 -48.19 4.91 -28.71
N PHE A 6 -47.49 3.77 -28.68
CA PHE A 6 -47.10 3.12 -27.43
C PHE A 6 -45.91 3.87 -26.85
N THR A 7 -46.15 4.67 -25.82
CA THR A 7 -45.09 5.19 -24.96
C THR A 7 -44.62 4.05 -24.07
N PHE A 8 -43.42 3.54 -24.32
CA PHE A 8 -42.73 2.63 -23.41
C PHE A 8 -42.34 3.44 -22.17
N VAL A 9 -43.06 3.25 -21.07
CA VAL A 9 -42.63 3.74 -19.76
C VAL A 9 -41.57 2.75 -19.29
N ALA A 10 -40.30 3.14 -19.35
CA ALA A 10 -39.25 2.44 -18.63
C ALA A 10 -39.58 2.55 -17.14
N ALA A 11 -40.02 1.44 -16.53
CA ALA A 11 -40.10 1.34 -15.09
C ALA A 11 -38.66 1.40 -14.56
N CYS A 12 -38.25 2.55 -14.01
CA CYS A 12 -37.10 2.57 -13.11
C CYS A 12 -37.48 1.72 -11.91
N ILE A 13 -37.11 0.44 -11.93
CA ILE A 13 -37.08 -0.39 -10.73
C ILE A 13 -36.05 0.30 -9.84
N THR A 14 -36.52 0.96 -8.79
CA THR A 14 -35.65 1.41 -7.71
C THR A 14 -35.09 0.14 -7.08
N ILE A 15 -33.87 -0.24 -7.47
CA ILE A 15 -33.17 -1.37 -6.85
C ILE A 15 -32.95 -0.98 -5.38
N ILE A 16 -33.69 -1.61 -4.48
CA ILE A 16 -33.51 -1.45 -3.04
C ILE A 16 -32.21 -2.18 -2.70
N LEU A 17 -31.24 -1.41 -2.20
CA LEU A 17 -29.95 -1.96 -1.79
C LEU A 17 -30.08 -2.48 -0.35
N PHE A 18 -30.02 -3.80 -0.17
CA PHE A 18 -30.00 -4.42 1.15
C PHE A 18 -28.56 -4.61 1.61
N SER A 19 -28.01 -3.59 2.29
CA SER A 19 -26.64 -3.62 2.79
C SER A 19 -26.55 -3.71 4.31
N GLN A 20 -25.53 -4.43 4.79
CA GLN A 20 -25.15 -4.49 6.20
C GLN A 20 -23.77 -3.85 6.40
N ASP A 21 -23.63 -3.05 7.46
CA ASP A 21 -22.38 -2.36 7.79
C ASP A 21 -21.74 -3.01 9.03
N TYR A 22 -20.41 -3.14 9.00
CA TYR A 22 -19.61 -3.66 10.10
C TYR A 22 -18.76 -2.54 10.72
N ALA A 23 -18.52 -2.62 12.03
CA ALA A 23 -17.63 -1.70 12.70
C ALA A 23 -16.20 -1.87 12.17
N CYS A 24 -15.52 -0.76 11.92
CA CYS A 24 -14.12 -0.74 11.54
C CYS A 24 -13.45 0.47 12.17
N SER A 25 -12.15 0.38 12.40
CA SER A 25 -11.30 1.52 12.73
C SER A 25 -10.03 1.42 11.90
N PHE A 26 -9.53 2.57 11.44
CA PHE A 26 -8.31 2.63 10.64
C PHE A 26 -7.62 3.95 10.92
N SER A 27 -6.36 3.91 11.33
CA SER A 27 -5.59 5.10 11.66
C SER A 27 -4.11 4.92 11.37
N TYR A 28 -3.41 6.05 11.28
CA TYR A 28 -1.98 6.10 11.03
C TYR A 28 -1.30 6.98 12.07
N LYS A 29 -0.14 6.54 12.55
CA LYS A 29 0.73 7.27 13.46
C LYS A 29 2.14 7.31 12.88
N HIS A 30 2.70 8.51 12.79
CA HIS A 30 4.12 8.73 12.51
C HIS A 30 4.77 9.26 13.79
N MET A 31 5.68 8.49 14.35
CA MET A 31 6.23 8.73 15.68
C MET A 31 7.75 8.76 15.64
N SER A 32 8.38 9.56 16.50
CA SER A 32 9.83 9.56 16.64
C SER A 32 10.25 9.62 18.11
N GLY A 33 11.47 9.18 18.38
CA GLY A 33 12.07 9.23 19.71
C GLY A 33 13.30 8.35 19.80
N LEU A 34 13.59 7.82 20.99
CA LEU A 34 14.82 7.09 21.26
C LEU A 34 14.54 5.67 21.81
N VAL A 35 15.32 4.70 21.34
CA VAL A 35 15.42 3.35 21.94
C VAL A 35 16.87 3.13 22.32
N GLY A 36 17.16 3.00 23.63
CA GLY A 36 18.54 2.74 24.07
C GLY A 36 19.56 3.83 23.71
N GLY A 37 19.11 5.04 23.37
CA GLY A 37 19.95 6.16 22.92
C GLY A 37 19.95 6.37 21.40
N ASP A 38 19.50 5.38 20.62
CA ASP A 38 19.43 5.45 19.17
C ASP A 38 18.10 6.06 18.72
N LYS A 39 18.16 7.01 17.77
CA LYS A 39 16.95 7.62 17.20
C LYS A 39 16.20 6.61 16.36
N ILE A 40 14.88 6.57 16.50
CA ILE A 40 13.99 5.78 15.67
C ILE A 40 12.84 6.64 15.13
N ILE A 41 12.35 6.24 13.96
CA ILE A 41 11.14 6.77 13.34
C ILE A 41 10.21 5.59 13.08
N VAL A 42 8.96 5.68 13.52
CA VAL A 42 8.00 4.59 13.46
C VAL A 42 6.74 5.05 12.73
N ASP A 43 6.41 4.35 11.66
CA ASP A 43 5.17 4.49 10.92
C ASP A 43 4.26 3.32 11.27
N LEU A 44 3.15 3.56 11.98
CA LEU A 44 2.17 2.54 12.36
C LEU A 44 0.84 2.77 11.65
N ILE A 45 0.26 1.68 11.17
CA ILE A 45 -1.12 1.56 10.74
C ILE A 45 -1.84 0.66 11.74
N ILE A 46 -2.93 1.18 12.31
CA ILE A 46 -3.76 0.47 13.26
C ILE A 46 -5.11 0.23 12.60
N SER A 47 -5.46 -1.04 12.40
CA SER A 47 -6.69 -1.51 11.74
C SER A 47 -7.46 -2.41 12.69
N GLY A 48 -8.50 -1.90 13.35
CA GLY A 48 -9.13 -2.62 14.46
C GLY A 48 -8.12 -2.85 15.60
N SER A 49 -7.87 -4.11 15.94
CA SER A 49 -6.84 -4.54 16.90
C SER A 49 -5.48 -4.84 16.26
N ASP A 50 -5.39 -4.87 14.92
CA ASP A 50 -4.16 -5.23 14.22
C ASP A 50 -3.26 -4.01 14.04
N ILE A 51 -1.96 -4.20 14.24
CA ILE A 51 -0.93 -3.20 13.99
C ILE A 51 0.00 -3.71 12.90
N SER A 52 0.28 -2.85 11.93
CA SER A 52 1.34 -3.05 10.93
C SER A 52 2.13 -1.76 10.76
N GLY A 53 3.34 -1.83 10.22
CA GLY A 53 4.14 -0.62 10.06
C GLY A 53 5.60 -0.85 9.71
N ASN A 54 6.40 0.19 9.88
CA ASN A 54 7.85 0.14 9.73
C ASN A 54 8.53 0.95 10.84
N CYS A 55 9.70 0.48 11.28
CA CYS A 55 10.63 1.22 12.12
C CYS A 55 11.88 1.52 11.28
N THR A 56 12.26 2.80 11.18
CA THR A 56 13.44 3.26 10.44
C THR A 56 14.47 3.85 11.38
N PHE A 57 15.73 3.49 11.16
CA PHE A 57 16.89 4.05 11.84
C PHE A 57 17.51 5.14 10.95
N PRO A 58 17.35 6.43 11.29
CA PRO A 58 17.76 7.53 10.42
C PRO A 58 19.29 7.65 10.31
N GLU A 59 20.02 7.23 11.34
CA GLU A 59 21.48 7.19 11.36
C GLU A 59 21.97 5.77 11.09
N LYS A 60 23.15 5.65 10.45
CA LYS A 60 23.79 4.36 10.23
C LYS A 60 24.14 3.78 11.59
N LEU A 61 23.52 2.65 11.95
CA LEU A 61 23.77 1.96 13.20
C LEU A 61 25.25 1.55 13.22
N VAL A 62 26.00 2.11 14.17
CA VAL A 62 27.44 1.87 14.32
C VAL A 62 27.65 0.45 14.86
N GLU A 63 28.80 -0.16 14.56
CA GLU A 63 29.15 -1.53 15.02
C GLU A 63 29.18 -1.68 16.55
N GLU A 64 29.30 -0.57 17.29
CA GLU A 64 29.18 -0.53 18.75
C GLU A 64 27.94 0.27 19.15
N GLY A 65 26.86 -0.43 19.49
CA GLY A 65 25.57 0.16 19.85
C GLY A 65 24.53 -0.88 20.26
N ALA A 66 23.43 -0.42 20.83
CA ALA A 66 22.34 -1.26 21.31
C ALA A 66 21.63 -2.05 20.20
N LEU A 67 21.79 -1.61 18.95
CA LEU A 67 21.13 -2.10 17.73
C LEU A 67 22.14 -2.41 16.61
N ALA A 68 23.42 -2.63 16.95
CA ALA A 68 24.49 -2.87 15.99
C ALA A 68 24.16 -4.07 15.06
N GLY A 69 24.31 -3.88 13.74
CA GLY A 69 24.06 -4.91 12.73
C GLY A 69 22.61 -5.04 12.24
N MET A 70 21.69 -4.22 12.74
CA MET A 70 20.31 -4.19 12.21
C MET A 70 20.24 -3.50 10.83
N VAL A 71 19.29 -3.94 10.00
CA VAL A 71 18.98 -3.26 8.74
C VAL A 71 18.29 -1.93 9.02
N GLN A 72 18.42 -0.99 8.08
CA GLN A 72 17.98 0.39 8.26
C GLN A 72 16.46 0.56 8.42
N THR A 73 15.67 -0.43 7.98
CA THR A 73 14.22 -0.47 8.19
C THR A 73 13.77 -1.87 8.61
N GLN A 74 13.02 -1.94 9.69
CA GLN A 74 12.33 -3.14 10.16
C GLN A 74 10.85 -3.07 9.81
N ARG A 75 10.29 -4.17 9.32
CA ARG A 75 8.84 -4.33 9.20
C ARG A 75 8.25 -4.62 10.58
N LEU A 76 7.12 -4.00 10.90
CA LEU A 76 6.42 -4.17 12.17
C LEU A 76 5.07 -4.87 11.95
N GLU A 77 4.78 -5.86 12.79
CA GLU A 77 3.48 -6.53 12.84
C GLU A 77 3.11 -6.86 14.28
N GLY A 78 1.86 -6.64 14.67
CA GLY A 78 1.45 -6.82 16.04
C GLY A 78 -0.04 -6.61 16.25
N SER A 79 -0.40 -6.43 17.51
CA SER A 79 -1.76 -6.14 17.91
C SER A 79 -1.79 -5.16 19.09
N ILE A 80 -2.96 -4.57 19.31
CA ILE A 80 -3.30 -3.75 20.46
C ILE A 80 -4.57 -4.29 21.11
N ASP A 81 -4.55 -4.39 22.44
CA ASP A 81 -5.73 -4.81 23.20
C ASP A 81 -6.69 -3.65 23.50
N GLU A 82 -7.83 -3.97 24.09
CA GLU A 82 -8.86 -2.99 24.48
C GLU A 82 -8.42 -1.99 25.57
N HIS A 83 -7.26 -2.24 26.20
CA HIS A 83 -6.66 -1.37 27.21
C HIS A 83 -5.52 -0.51 26.65
N GLY A 84 -5.25 -0.58 25.34
CA GLY A 84 -4.21 0.20 24.68
C GLY A 84 -2.81 -0.41 24.78
N VAL A 85 -2.68 -1.65 25.23
CA VAL A 85 -1.38 -2.33 25.31
C VAL A 85 -1.06 -2.97 23.96
N ALA A 86 0.00 -2.49 23.32
CA ALA A 86 0.51 -3.00 22.07
C ALA A 86 1.63 -4.03 22.29
N SER A 87 1.65 -5.08 21.47
CA SER A 87 2.77 -6.03 21.31
C SER A 87 3.05 -6.14 19.81
N ILE A 88 4.24 -5.71 19.40
CA ILE A 88 4.64 -5.52 18.01
C ILE A 88 5.99 -6.19 17.77
N LEU A 89 5.99 -7.21 16.91
CA LEU A 89 7.18 -7.88 16.42
C LEU A 89 7.84 -7.07 15.31
N ALA A 90 9.16 -7.00 15.34
CA ALA A 90 9.99 -6.32 14.35
C ALA A 90 10.78 -7.33 13.52
N TYR A 91 10.77 -7.18 12.20
CA TYR A 91 11.40 -8.10 11.25
C TYR A 91 12.45 -7.38 10.40
N SER A 92 13.65 -7.95 10.35
CA SER A 92 14.75 -7.57 9.46
C SER A 92 14.85 -8.63 8.36
N GLN A 93 14.62 -8.26 7.09
CA GLN A 93 14.65 -9.23 5.97
C GLN A 93 13.81 -10.50 6.22
N ASN A 94 12.60 -10.33 6.78
CA ASN A 94 11.68 -11.41 7.18
C ASN A 94 12.16 -12.32 8.32
N ILE A 95 13.22 -11.95 9.02
CA ILE A 95 13.69 -12.62 10.23
C ILE A 95 13.32 -11.76 11.43
N GLU A 96 12.68 -12.35 12.44
CA GLU A 96 12.35 -11.66 13.69
C GLU A 96 13.64 -11.11 14.32
N SER A 97 13.62 -9.83 14.63
CA SER A 97 14.76 -9.04 15.11
C SER A 97 14.50 -8.40 16.49
N GLY A 98 13.25 -8.27 16.90
CA GLY A 98 12.90 -7.85 18.24
C GLY A 98 11.40 -7.69 18.44
N GLU A 99 11.02 -7.22 19.63
CA GLU A 99 9.65 -6.93 20.01
C GLU A 99 9.58 -5.60 20.75
N TYR A 100 8.61 -4.75 20.36
CA TYR A 100 8.17 -3.58 21.11
C TYR A 100 6.88 -3.93 21.85
N SER A 101 6.87 -3.75 23.17
CA SER A 101 5.66 -3.97 23.99
C SER A 101 5.44 -2.79 24.92
N GLY A 102 4.22 -2.28 25.02
CA GLY A 102 3.95 -1.09 25.83
C GLY A 102 2.57 -0.47 25.64
N MET A 103 2.32 0.65 26.33
CA MET A 103 1.10 1.43 26.17
C MET A 103 1.20 2.30 24.93
N LEU A 104 0.23 2.17 24.02
CA LEU A 104 0.10 2.96 22.80
C LEU A 104 -1.16 3.83 22.89
N ASP A 105 -0.95 5.12 23.17
CA ASP A 105 -1.97 6.16 23.23
C ASP A 105 -1.56 7.37 22.36
N GLU A 106 -1.50 8.57 22.93
CA GLU A 106 -0.84 9.72 22.30
C GLU A 106 0.67 9.46 22.10
N MET A 107 1.27 8.66 22.98
CA MET A 107 2.66 8.20 22.90
C MET A 107 2.71 6.67 22.82
N PHE A 108 3.84 6.12 22.38
CA PHE A 108 4.15 4.72 22.55
C PHE A 108 5.32 4.58 23.52
N LYS A 109 5.03 4.01 24.70
CA LYS A 109 6.02 3.86 25.78
C LYS A 109 6.03 2.43 26.31
N GLY A 110 7.21 1.89 26.47
CA GLY A 110 7.36 0.51 26.92
C GLY A 110 8.79 0.01 26.82
N THR A 111 8.91 -1.27 26.46
CA THR A 111 10.19 -1.95 26.35
C THR A 111 10.39 -2.51 24.95
N TYR A 112 11.58 -2.28 24.41
CA TYR A 112 12.10 -2.99 23.26
C TYR A 112 12.99 -4.14 23.73
N ARG A 113 12.76 -5.34 23.20
CA ARG A 113 13.59 -6.52 23.44
C ARG A 113 14.11 -7.04 22.11
N GLU A 114 15.42 -7.06 21.95
CA GLU A 114 16.06 -7.66 20.79
C GLU A 114 15.86 -9.18 20.77
N HIS A 115 15.69 -9.76 19.58
CA HIS A 115 15.45 -11.19 19.41
C HIS A 115 16.59 -12.02 20.04
N LYS A 116 16.23 -13.05 20.82
CA LYS A 116 17.15 -13.91 21.59
C LYS A 116 18.01 -13.18 22.65
N SER A 117 17.78 -11.90 22.89
CA SER A 117 18.43 -11.15 23.97
C SER A 117 17.59 -11.20 25.26
N SER A 118 18.25 -11.29 26.41
CA SER A 118 17.62 -11.09 27.72
C SER A 118 17.57 -9.60 28.12
N ILE A 119 18.23 -8.74 27.34
CA ILE A 119 18.32 -7.31 27.62
C ILE A 119 17.11 -6.61 27.02
N SER A 120 16.40 -5.86 27.86
CA SER A 120 15.31 -4.98 27.44
C SER A 120 15.69 -3.52 27.64
N ARG A 121 15.21 -2.65 26.75
CA ARG A 121 15.46 -1.21 26.78
C ARG A 121 14.15 -0.48 26.83
N SER A 122 14.06 0.50 27.73
CA SER A 122 12.91 1.40 27.72
C SER A 122 12.95 2.29 26.48
N PHE A 123 11.78 2.58 25.93
CA PHE A 123 11.62 3.58 24.88
C PHE A 123 10.38 4.42 25.15
N ILE A 124 10.43 5.65 24.63
CA ILE A 124 9.29 6.56 24.57
C ILE A 124 9.39 7.23 23.20
N ILE A 125 8.34 7.10 22.40
CA ILE A 125 8.18 7.79 21.13
C ILE A 125 6.83 8.50 21.11
N GLU A 126 6.77 9.62 20.41
CA GLU A 126 5.60 10.50 20.33
C GLU A 126 5.33 10.87 18.87
N ASP A 127 4.09 11.27 18.57
CA ASP A 127 3.70 11.75 17.24
C ASP A 127 4.63 12.92 16.82
N ASP A 128 5.34 12.79 15.70
CA ASP A 128 6.33 13.79 15.26
C ASP A 128 6.24 14.11 13.76
N TYR A 129 5.43 15.09 13.41
CA TYR A 129 5.28 15.55 12.02
C TYR A 129 6.21 16.74 11.66
N SER A 130 7.29 16.97 12.41
CA SER A 130 8.06 18.23 12.33
C SER A 130 9.08 18.32 11.18
N SER A 131 9.22 17.29 10.32
CA SER A 131 10.37 17.16 9.40
C SER A 131 10.05 16.64 7.99
N GLY A 132 9.14 17.29 7.26
CA GLY A 132 8.82 16.91 5.87
C GLY A 132 8.06 15.59 5.76
N SER A 133 7.45 15.14 6.85
CA SER A 133 6.48 14.05 6.89
C SER A 133 5.06 14.60 6.75
N ILE A 134 4.15 13.76 6.24
CA ILE A 134 2.74 14.10 6.01
C ILE A 134 1.87 13.43 7.07
N ALA A 135 0.97 14.19 7.69
CA ALA A 135 -0.05 13.63 8.56
C ALA A 135 -1.23 13.09 7.74
N PHE A 136 -1.80 11.97 8.16
CA PHE A 136 -2.95 11.35 7.47
C PHE A 136 -4.17 11.23 8.40
N ASN A 137 -5.36 11.30 7.81
CA ASN A 137 -6.60 10.81 8.37
C ASN A 137 -6.88 9.41 7.81
N GLY A 138 -7.30 8.50 8.68
CA GLY A 138 -7.74 7.16 8.28
C GLY A 138 -9.25 7.08 8.18
N TYR A 139 -9.72 6.44 7.11
CA TYR A 139 -11.12 6.15 6.84
C TYR A 139 -11.25 4.66 6.56
N CYS A 140 -12.32 4.04 7.04
CA CYS A 140 -12.61 2.67 6.68
C CYS A 140 -14.10 2.43 6.55
N ILE A 141 -14.46 1.41 5.77
CA ILE A 141 -15.75 0.74 5.82
C ILE A 141 -15.56 -0.76 5.60
N SER A 142 -16.47 -1.56 6.14
CA SER A 142 -16.64 -2.96 5.75
C SER A 142 -18.15 -3.23 5.65
N ARG A 143 -18.60 -3.70 4.49
CA ARG A 143 -20.02 -3.78 4.15
C ARG A 143 -20.32 -5.01 3.29
N ASP A 144 -21.53 -5.53 3.46
CA ASP A 144 -22.10 -6.58 2.60
C ASP A 144 -23.33 -6.07 1.87
N SER A 145 -23.61 -6.63 0.69
CA SER A 145 -24.92 -6.56 0.03
C SER A 145 -25.32 -7.93 -0.47
N VAL A 146 -26.55 -8.35 -0.17
CA VAL A 146 -27.13 -9.58 -0.71
C VAL A 146 -27.61 -9.38 -2.15
N LEU A 147 -27.57 -10.43 -2.97
CA LEU A 147 -28.13 -10.45 -4.33
C LEU A 147 -29.66 -10.52 -4.35
N LEU A 148 -30.23 -11.37 -3.49
CA LEU A 148 -31.67 -11.65 -3.38
C LEU A 148 -32.11 -11.47 -1.91
N ASP A 149 -33.40 -11.15 -1.73
CA ASP A 149 -34.03 -11.10 -0.40
C ASP A 149 -34.39 -12.51 0.09
N THR A 150 -33.37 -13.36 0.26
CA THR A 150 -33.48 -14.74 0.74
C THR A 150 -32.31 -15.10 1.67
N ILE A 151 -32.52 -16.09 2.54
CA ILE A 151 -31.52 -16.48 3.56
C ILE A 151 -30.24 -17.07 2.97
N ASP A 152 -30.33 -17.72 1.80
CA ASP A 152 -29.21 -18.37 1.10
C ASP A 152 -28.70 -17.53 -0.08
N SER A 153 -29.02 -16.22 -0.09
CA SER A 153 -28.56 -15.33 -1.15
C SER A 153 -27.03 -15.26 -1.17
N PRO A 154 -26.39 -15.29 -2.35
CA PRO A 154 -25.01 -14.85 -2.49
C PRO A 154 -24.84 -13.41 -1.99
N LEU A 155 -23.61 -13.10 -1.59
CA LEU A 155 -23.23 -11.79 -1.06
C LEU A 155 -22.09 -11.17 -1.86
N ALA A 156 -22.12 -9.85 -1.98
CA ALA A 156 -20.94 -9.06 -2.30
C ALA A 156 -20.40 -8.45 -1.01
N HIS A 157 -19.13 -8.75 -0.70
CA HIS A 157 -18.39 -8.13 0.40
C HIS A 157 -17.48 -7.03 -0.13
N ILE A 158 -17.35 -5.93 0.61
CA ILE A 158 -16.36 -4.88 0.35
C ILE A 158 -15.75 -4.36 1.65
N THR A 159 -14.42 -4.34 1.71
CA THR A 159 -13.63 -3.68 2.77
C THR A 159 -12.71 -2.64 2.16
N LEU A 160 -12.80 -1.39 2.64
CA LEU A 160 -11.97 -0.28 2.18
C LEU A 160 -11.30 0.37 3.38
N SER A 161 -9.99 0.59 3.29
CA SER A 161 -9.17 1.26 4.31
C SER A 161 -8.27 2.30 3.64
N LEU A 162 -8.63 3.57 3.77
CA LEU A 162 -8.06 4.68 3.03
C LEU A 162 -7.33 5.66 3.96
N LEU A 163 -6.09 6.01 3.62
CA LEU A 163 -5.38 7.14 4.21
C LEU A 163 -5.44 8.33 3.26
N LEU A 164 -5.92 9.48 3.74
CA LEU A 164 -5.87 10.77 3.03
C LEU A 164 -5.01 11.76 3.83
N PRO A 165 -4.21 12.62 3.17
CA PRO A 165 -3.44 13.64 3.89
C PRO A 165 -4.39 14.56 4.66
N LYS A 166 -4.02 14.96 5.88
CA LYS A 166 -4.80 15.93 6.67
C LYS A 166 -4.88 17.24 5.89
N ASP A 167 -6.10 17.77 5.76
CA ASP A 167 -6.39 18.88 4.86
C ASP A 167 -5.57 20.14 5.19
N ASP A 168 -4.65 20.45 4.29
CA ASP A 168 -4.19 21.80 4.00
C ASP A 168 -4.22 22.01 2.47
N ASN A 169 -4.31 23.26 2.01
CA ASN A 169 -4.36 23.55 0.56
C ASN A 169 -3.11 23.08 -0.20
N SER A 170 -2.00 22.74 0.48
CA SER A 170 -0.75 22.32 -0.15
C SER A 170 -0.75 20.83 -0.54
N THR A 171 -1.57 20.01 0.13
CA THR A 171 -1.63 18.55 -0.08
C THR A 171 -2.56 18.11 -1.22
N ALA A 172 -3.23 19.04 -1.91
CA ALA A 172 -4.18 18.72 -2.98
C ALA A 172 -3.62 17.82 -4.10
N PRO A 173 -2.39 18.02 -4.62
CA PRO A 173 -1.81 17.12 -5.62
C PRO A 173 -1.63 15.68 -5.10
N LEU A 174 -1.17 15.53 -3.86
CA LEU A 174 -1.02 14.24 -3.20
C LEU A 174 -2.38 13.54 -3.02
N LYS A 175 -3.39 14.28 -2.52
CA LYS A 175 -4.76 13.76 -2.38
C LYS A 175 -5.30 13.27 -3.73
N ALA A 176 -5.15 14.05 -4.79
CA ALA A 176 -5.58 13.65 -6.14
C ALA A 176 -4.88 12.38 -6.64
N ALA A 177 -3.57 12.26 -6.43
CA ALA A 177 -2.81 11.06 -6.79
C ALA A 177 -3.26 9.82 -6.01
N ILE A 178 -3.48 9.96 -4.69
CA ILE A 178 -4.00 8.89 -3.83
C ILE A 178 -5.38 8.44 -4.32
N MET A 179 -6.29 9.37 -4.59
CA MET A 179 -7.64 9.05 -5.07
C MET A 179 -7.59 8.24 -6.37
N LYS A 180 -6.72 8.63 -7.31
CA LYS A 180 -6.51 7.90 -8.57
C LYS A 180 -5.90 6.51 -8.34
N ALA A 181 -4.92 6.38 -7.44
CA ALA A 181 -4.28 5.10 -7.16
C ALA A 181 -5.23 4.11 -6.48
N PHE A 182 -6.03 4.60 -5.54
CA PHE A 182 -6.95 3.81 -4.72
C PHE A 182 -8.23 3.45 -5.47
N PHE A 183 -8.90 4.40 -6.12
CA PHE A 183 -10.19 4.15 -6.81
C PHE A 183 -10.06 3.85 -8.32
N GLY A 184 -8.86 3.99 -8.89
CA GLY A 184 -8.62 3.81 -10.32
C GLY A 184 -9.24 4.92 -11.19
N GLN A 185 -9.70 4.56 -12.39
CA GLN A 185 -10.33 5.51 -13.33
C GLN A 185 -11.76 5.92 -12.92
N GLN A 186 -12.31 5.37 -11.84
CA GLN A 186 -13.61 5.80 -11.32
C GLN A 186 -13.43 7.14 -10.61
N MET A 187 -13.60 8.23 -11.36
CA MET A 187 -13.56 9.58 -10.80
C MET A 187 -14.73 9.75 -9.84
N ILE A 188 -14.42 9.97 -8.57
CA ILE A 188 -15.40 10.42 -7.58
C ILE A 188 -15.03 11.85 -7.21
N ASP A 189 -15.33 12.77 -8.11
CA ASP A 189 -15.11 14.19 -7.87
C ASP A 189 -16.21 14.75 -6.95
N SER A 190 -15.84 15.75 -6.14
CA SER A 190 -16.79 16.53 -5.33
C SER A 190 -17.56 15.77 -4.23
N VAL A 191 -17.02 14.65 -3.74
CA VAL A 191 -17.56 13.95 -2.57
C VAL A 191 -16.69 14.24 -1.35
N PRO A 192 -17.29 14.56 -0.17
CA PRO A 192 -16.53 14.71 1.07
C PRO A 192 -15.77 13.44 1.47
N ASP A 193 -14.61 13.59 2.09
CA ASP A 193 -13.73 12.49 2.49
C ASP A 193 -14.42 11.46 3.38
N ASP A 194 -15.28 11.90 4.30
CA ASP A 194 -16.03 11.01 5.20
C ASP A 194 -17.11 10.16 4.52
N SER A 195 -17.47 10.53 3.28
CA SER A 195 -18.56 9.95 2.51
C SER A 195 -18.06 9.15 1.31
N ILE A 196 -16.79 9.31 0.93
CA ILE A 196 -16.22 8.76 -0.30
C ILE A 196 -16.32 7.24 -0.38
N LEU A 197 -16.01 6.55 0.72
CA LEU A 197 -16.03 5.10 0.78
C LEU A 197 -17.46 4.54 0.65
N TYR A 198 -18.44 5.23 1.24
CA TYR A 198 -19.86 4.87 1.10
C TYR A 198 -20.36 5.05 -0.34
N VAL A 199 -19.97 6.13 -1.01
CA VAL A 199 -20.32 6.34 -2.43
C VAL A 199 -19.71 5.26 -3.31
N TYR A 200 -18.42 4.94 -3.10
CA TYR A 200 -17.74 3.90 -3.86
C TYR A 200 -18.36 2.51 -3.64
N SER A 201 -18.60 2.12 -2.38
CA SER A 201 -19.23 0.83 -2.06
C SER A 201 -20.65 0.70 -2.58
N ASN A 202 -21.46 1.78 -2.54
CA ASN A 202 -22.80 1.77 -3.14
C ASN A 202 -22.75 1.55 -4.67
N ASN A 203 -21.76 2.13 -5.36
CA ASN A 203 -21.56 1.90 -6.78
C ASN A 203 -21.10 0.47 -7.08
N TYR A 204 -20.24 -0.09 -6.23
CA TYR A 204 -19.85 -1.51 -6.31
C TYR A 204 -21.06 -2.44 -6.17
N PHE A 205 -21.91 -2.23 -5.15
CA PHE A 205 -23.11 -3.04 -4.95
C PHE A 205 -24.15 -2.90 -6.06
N ARG A 206 -24.31 -1.70 -6.64
CA ARG A 206 -25.16 -1.53 -7.83
C ARG A 206 -24.66 -2.38 -9.00
N LYS A 207 -23.37 -2.31 -9.30
CA LYS A 207 -22.76 -3.14 -10.36
C LYS A 207 -22.91 -4.63 -10.08
N TYR A 208 -22.79 -5.03 -8.82
CA TYR A 208 -23.03 -6.41 -8.41
C TYR A 208 -24.46 -6.86 -8.72
N LEU A 209 -25.46 -6.09 -8.29
CA LEU A 209 -26.86 -6.42 -8.53
C LEU A 209 -27.17 -6.42 -10.03
N ASP A 210 -26.78 -5.36 -10.75
CA ASP A 210 -27.01 -5.20 -12.19
C ASP A 210 -26.40 -6.34 -13.02
N ALA A 211 -25.22 -6.83 -12.63
CA ALA A 211 -24.52 -7.88 -13.37
C ALA A 211 -25.08 -9.29 -13.10
N ASN A 212 -25.74 -9.52 -11.97
CA ASN A 212 -25.98 -10.87 -11.47
C ASN A 212 -27.47 -11.22 -11.28
N ILE A 213 -28.35 -10.24 -11.03
CA ILE A 213 -29.75 -10.48 -10.63
C ILE A 213 -30.52 -11.34 -11.67
N ASP A 214 -30.30 -11.07 -12.96
CA ASP A 214 -31.04 -11.72 -14.05
C ASP A 214 -30.43 -13.06 -14.49
N ILE A 215 -29.19 -13.34 -14.09
CA ILE A 215 -28.43 -14.53 -14.53
C ILE A 215 -28.14 -15.51 -13.39
N TYR A 216 -28.56 -15.20 -12.16
CA TYR A 216 -28.30 -16.04 -11.00
C TYR A 216 -28.90 -17.44 -11.18
N ASP A 217 -28.04 -18.45 -11.06
CA ASP A 217 -28.39 -19.86 -11.27
C ASP A 217 -28.16 -20.74 -10.04
N GLY A 218 -27.81 -20.15 -8.89
CA GLY A 218 -27.44 -20.88 -7.68
C GLY A 218 -25.93 -21.10 -7.50
N GLY A 219 -25.08 -20.64 -8.43
CA GLY A 219 -23.63 -20.84 -8.37
C GLY A 219 -22.92 -20.08 -7.25
N TYR A 220 -21.78 -20.61 -6.81
CA TYR A 220 -20.90 -19.94 -5.83
C TYR A 220 -20.16 -18.73 -6.40
N SER A 221 -19.99 -18.66 -7.73
CA SER A 221 -19.31 -17.56 -8.42
C SER A 221 -20.03 -16.21 -8.29
N PHE A 222 -21.24 -16.20 -7.72
CA PHE A 222 -22.02 -15.01 -7.42
C PHE A 222 -21.64 -14.35 -6.09
N ASN A 223 -20.72 -14.92 -5.31
CA ASN A 223 -20.15 -14.24 -4.16
C ASN A 223 -19.01 -13.34 -4.63
N TRP A 224 -19.15 -12.03 -4.51
CA TRP A 224 -18.11 -11.07 -4.90
C TRP A 224 -17.35 -10.58 -3.67
N GLU A 225 -16.09 -10.25 -3.85
CA GLU A 225 -15.23 -9.67 -2.81
C GLU A 225 -14.42 -8.52 -3.38
N MET A 226 -14.30 -7.43 -2.62
CA MET A 226 -13.38 -6.34 -2.92
C MET A 226 -12.68 -5.89 -1.64
N ILE A 227 -11.36 -5.79 -1.70
CA ILE A 227 -10.54 -5.30 -0.60
C ILE A 227 -9.61 -4.22 -1.18
N ALA A 228 -9.63 -3.02 -0.60
CA ALA A 228 -8.66 -1.98 -0.95
C ALA A 228 -8.08 -1.36 0.32
N THR A 229 -6.75 -1.34 0.43
CA THR A 229 -6.06 -0.87 1.64
C THR A 229 -4.88 0.02 1.27
N SER A 230 -4.73 1.12 2.02
CA SER A 230 -3.63 2.06 1.89
C SER A 230 -2.53 1.77 2.91
N TYR A 231 -1.27 1.94 2.50
CA TYR A 231 -0.11 1.79 3.37
C TYR A 231 0.88 2.95 3.17
N ILE A 232 1.66 3.23 4.23
CA ILE A 232 2.78 4.16 4.19
C ILE A 232 4.07 3.36 4.37
N ASN A 233 4.91 3.35 3.34
CA ASN A 233 6.19 2.65 3.35
C ASN A 233 7.33 3.55 3.85
N ILE A 234 7.29 4.83 3.47
CA ILE A 234 8.25 5.87 3.89
C ILE A 234 7.49 7.17 4.09
N ASN A 235 7.77 7.89 5.17
CA ASN A 235 7.27 9.26 5.38
C ASN A 235 8.31 10.09 6.13
N THR A 236 9.55 10.13 5.63
CA THR A 236 10.68 10.81 6.25
C THR A 236 11.57 11.46 5.19
N ASP A 237 12.49 12.33 5.61
CA ASP A 237 13.47 12.99 4.73
C ASP A 237 12.81 13.84 3.60
N GLY A 238 11.55 14.22 3.81
CA GLY A 238 10.73 14.91 2.82
C GLY A 238 10.34 14.06 1.61
N ILE A 239 10.37 12.74 1.75
CA ILE A 239 9.91 11.76 0.78
C ILE A 239 8.75 10.97 1.38
N LEU A 240 7.69 10.81 0.59
CA LEU A 240 6.58 9.91 0.89
C LEU A 240 6.58 8.75 -0.11
N VAL A 241 6.51 7.52 0.39
CA VAL A 241 6.17 6.34 -0.40
C VAL A 241 4.86 5.80 0.12
N TYR A 242 3.81 6.00 -0.67
CA TYR A 242 2.45 5.54 -0.40
C TYR A 242 2.15 4.31 -1.27
N ARG A 243 1.45 3.32 -0.72
CA ARG A 243 1.02 2.13 -1.45
C ARG A 243 -0.49 1.96 -1.35
N ALA A 244 -1.16 1.73 -2.47
CA ALA A 244 -2.56 1.29 -2.53
C ALA A 244 -2.62 -0.14 -3.05
N ASP A 245 -3.05 -1.06 -2.20
CA ASP A 245 -3.30 -2.44 -2.56
C ASP A 245 -4.78 -2.63 -2.86
N ASN A 246 -5.10 -3.29 -3.96
CA ASN A 246 -6.47 -3.54 -4.41
C ASN A 246 -6.62 -5.00 -4.81
N PHE A 247 -7.64 -5.66 -4.29
CA PHE A 247 -8.06 -6.99 -4.66
C PHE A 247 -9.55 -6.97 -5.04
N ALA A 248 -9.89 -7.69 -6.10
CA ALA A 248 -11.28 -7.94 -6.45
C ALA A 248 -11.47 -9.37 -6.95
N TYR A 249 -12.56 -10.00 -6.51
CA TYR A 249 -13.10 -11.23 -7.06
C TYR A 249 -14.55 -10.98 -7.43
N THR A 250 -14.89 -11.18 -8.70
CA THR A 250 -16.23 -10.94 -9.23
C THR A 250 -16.79 -12.20 -9.90
N GLY A 251 -16.45 -13.37 -9.36
CA GLY A 251 -16.70 -14.68 -9.96
C GLY A 251 -15.55 -15.17 -10.85
N GLY A 252 -15.66 -16.42 -11.32
CA GLY A 252 -14.65 -17.08 -12.15
C GLY A 252 -13.68 -17.94 -11.35
N ALA A 253 -12.47 -18.16 -11.90
CA ALA A 253 -11.49 -19.10 -11.32
C ALA A 253 -10.69 -18.50 -10.16
N HIS A 254 -10.40 -17.20 -10.17
CA HIS A 254 -9.62 -16.51 -9.14
C HIS A 254 -9.92 -14.99 -9.15
N GLY A 255 -9.56 -14.30 -8.07
CA GLY A 255 -9.55 -12.84 -8.00
C GLY A 255 -8.31 -12.22 -8.62
N MET A 256 -8.22 -10.89 -8.64
CA MET A 256 -7.07 -10.15 -9.13
C MET A 256 -6.62 -9.15 -8.07
N GLY A 257 -5.34 -9.25 -7.69
CA GLY A 257 -4.68 -8.31 -6.78
C GLY A 257 -3.66 -7.45 -7.53
N ILE A 258 -3.63 -6.16 -7.21
CA ILE A 258 -2.62 -5.20 -7.72
C ILE A 258 -2.16 -4.27 -6.60
N SER A 259 -0.92 -3.79 -6.72
CA SER A 259 -0.35 -2.76 -5.86
C SER A 259 0.09 -1.57 -6.71
N ARG A 260 -0.27 -0.36 -6.27
CA ARG A 260 0.19 0.90 -6.87
C ARG A 260 0.99 1.69 -5.86
N PHE A 261 2.17 2.12 -6.27
CA PHE A 261 3.05 2.95 -5.46
C PHE A 261 3.02 4.39 -5.96
N LEU A 262 3.04 5.33 -5.01
CA LEU A 262 3.22 6.76 -5.26
C LEU A 262 4.45 7.20 -4.50
N VAL A 263 5.44 7.71 -5.23
CA VAL A 263 6.62 8.36 -4.64
C VAL A 263 6.43 9.86 -4.76
N PHE A 264 6.40 10.57 -3.65
CA PHE A 264 6.18 12.01 -3.59
C PHE A 264 7.36 12.73 -2.95
N ASP A 265 7.75 13.84 -3.54
CA ASP A 265 8.53 14.87 -2.87
C ASP A 265 7.58 15.77 -2.07
N ASN A 266 7.65 15.66 -0.74
CA ASN A 266 6.80 16.44 0.16
C ASN A 266 7.23 17.90 0.29
N LYS A 267 8.44 18.26 -0.15
CA LYS A 267 8.89 19.66 -0.16
C LYS A 267 8.26 20.44 -1.30
N GLU A 268 8.17 19.80 -2.47
CA GLU A 268 7.58 20.37 -3.69
C GLU A 268 6.11 19.95 -3.90
N MET A 269 5.58 19.08 -3.05
CA MET A 269 4.26 18.43 -3.15
C MET A 269 4.00 17.85 -4.54
N LYS A 270 4.99 17.13 -5.06
CA LYS A 270 5.01 16.61 -6.43
C LYS A 270 5.27 15.11 -6.45
N GLN A 271 4.49 14.39 -7.27
CA GLN A 271 4.77 13.00 -7.57
C GLN A 271 6.03 12.90 -8.42
N LEU A 272 6.99 12.09 -7.99
CA LEU A 272 8.21 11.82 -8.73
C LEU A 272 7.92 10.80 -9.84
N ALA A 273 8.40 11.12 -11.03
CA ALA A 273 8.56 10.18 -12.13
C ALA A 273 10.05 9.87 -12.32
N LEU A 274 10.38 8.84 -13.10
CA LEU A 274 11.76 8.40 -13.31
C LEU A 274 12.65 9.51 -13.92
N ASP A 275 12.06 10.35 -14.78
CA ASP A 275 12.71 11.51 -15.39
C ASP A 275 13.05 12.62 -14.39
N GLU A 276 12.49 12.61 -13.18
CA GLU A 276 12.86 13.52 -12.08
C GLU A 276 14.02 12.98 -11.26
N ILE A 277 14.28 11.67 -11.34
CA ILE A 277 15.27 10.96 -10.54
C ILE A 277 16.58 10.79 -11.32
N PHE A 278 16.48 10.49 -12.61
CA PHE A 278 17.60 10.08 -13.45
C PHE A 278 17.96 11.12 -14.53
N ASP A 279 19.23 11.17 -14.91
CA ASP A 279 19.71 11.99 -16.02
C ASP A 279 19.11 11.53 -17.37
N ALA A 280 18.99 12.44 -18.34
CA ALA A 280 18.44 12.09 -19.65
C ALA A 280 19.23 10.95 -20.34
N GLY A 281 18.52 9.99 -20.93
CA GLY A 281 19.13 8.81 -21.55
C GLY A 281 19.44 7.66 -20.58
N TYR A 282 18.86 7.68 -19.38
CA TYR A 282 19.02 6.63 -18.37
C TYR A 282 18.40 5.29 -18.77
N GLU A 283 17.45 5.29 -19.71
CA GLU A 283 16.49 4.20 -19.90
C GLU A 283 17.17 2.87 -20.24
N ASP A 284 18.12 2.88 -21.18
CA ASP A 284 18.83 1.69 -21.62
C ASP A 284 19.72 1.09 -20.52
N GLU A 285 20.44 1.92 -19.78
CA GLU A 285 21.33 1.46 -18.71
C GLU A 285 20.53 0.98 -17.50
N LEU A 286 19.44 1.66 -17.15
CA LEU A 286 18.54 1.24 -16.08
C LEU A 286 17.89 -0.10 -16.41
N SER A 287 17.42 -0.31 -17.66
CA SER A 287 16.86 -1.59 -18.09
C SER A 287 17.88 -2.73 -17.99
N LYS A 288 19.15 -2.49 -18.37
CA LYS A 288 20.25 -3.47 -18.20
C LYS A 288 20.52 -3.79 -16.73
N LEU A 289 20.46 -2.80 -15.83
CA LEU A 289 20.60 -3.03 -14.39
C LEU A 289 19.47 -3.91 -13.86
N LEU A 290 18.22 -3.63 -14.26
CA LEU A 290 17.06 -4.43 -13.87
C LEU A 290 17.16 -5.87 -14.35
N GLU A 291 17.53 -6.09 -15.61
CA GLU A 291 17.72 -7.44 -16.14
C GLU A 291 18.83 -8.19 -15.40
N ARG A 292 19.98 -7.55 -15.18
CA ARG A 292 21.09 -8.14 -14.43
C ARG A 292 20.63 -8.54 -13.03
N LYS A 293 19.92 -7.65 -12.34
CA LYS A 293 19.41 -7.89 -11.00
C LYS A 293 18.40 -9.04 -10.97
N TYR A 294 17.45 -9.05 -11.92
CA TYR A 294 16.50 -10.14 -12.07
C TYR A 294 17.20 -11.49 -12.31
N ARG A 295 18.19 -11.55 -13.21
CA ARG A 295 18.97 -12.78 -13.44
C ARG A 295 19.66 -13.26 -12.17
N MET A 296 20.20 -12.36 -11.36
CA MET A 296 20.81 -12.72 -10.07
C MET A 296 19.78 -13.25 -9.07
N ASP A 297 18.64 -12.56 -8.92
CA ASP A 297 17.61 -12.92 -7.93
C ASP A 297 16.91 -14.25 -8.27
N TYR A 298 16.84 -14.60 -9.56
CA TYR A 298 16.24 -15.84 -10.08
C TYR A 298 17.27 -16.89 -10.52
N TYR A 299 18.55 -16.71 -10.18
CA TYR A 299 19.64 -17.67 -10.47
C TYR A 299 19.77 -18.07 -11.95
N LEU A 300 19.55 -17.12 -12.86
CA LEU A 300 19.61 -17.33 -14.30
C LEU A 300 21.04 -17.15 -14.83
N GLY A 301 21.41 -17.96 -15.83
CA GLY A 301 22.65 -17.76 -16.57
C GLY A 301 22.64 -16.45 -17.38
N PRO A 302 23.82 -15.91 -17.76
CA PRO A 302 23.92 -14.65 -18.50
C PRO A 302 23.20 -14.71 -19.87
N GLU A 303 23.22 -15.87 -20.53
CA GLU A 303 22.62 -16.10 -21.85
C GLU A 303 21.29 -16.86 -21.78
N GLN A 304 20.79 -17.16 -20.58
CA GLN A 304 19.52 -17.88 -20.44
C GLN A 304 18.36 -17.00 -20.92
N SER A 305 17.43 -17.57 -21.67
CA SER A 305 16.25 -16.83 -22.11
C SER A 305 15.35 -16.49 -20.91
N LEU A 306 14.93 -15.22 -20.82
CA LEU A 306 13.94 -14.80 -19.81
C LEU A 306 12.56 -15.40 -20.10
N THR A 307 12.22 -15.63 -21.37
CA THR A 307 10.99 -16.35 -21.73
C THR A 307 11.00 -17.80 -21.30
N GLU A 308 12.15 -18.48 -21.38
CA GLU A 308 12.30 -19.83 -20.81
C GLU A 308 12.24 -19.83 -19.28
N ALA A 309 12.60 -18.71 -18.65
CA ALA A 309 12.44 -18.47 -17.21
C ALA A 309 11.02 -18.06 -16.79
N GLY A 310 10.09 -17.90 -17.75
CA GLY A 310 8.66 -17.65 -17.50
C GLY A 310 8.18 -16.22 -17.77
N LEU A 311 9.06 -15.29 -18.16
CA LEU A 311 8.63 -13.96 -18.59
C LEU A 311 7.93 -14.02 -19.97
N PHE A 312 7.11 -13.01 -20.28
CA PHE A 312 6.49 -12.92 -21.60
C PHE A 312 7.47 -12.54 -22.71
N GLU A 313 8.51 -11.77 -22.37
CA GLU A 313 9.46 -11.23 -23.32
C GLU A 313 10.91 -11.44 -22.86
N ASN A 314 11.87 -11.40 -23.80
CA ASN A 314 13.30 -11.48 -23.51
C ASN A 314 13.91 -10.11 -23.18
N HIS A 315 13.16 -9.27 -22.48
CA HIS A 315 13.63 -8.01 -21.91
C HIS A 315 12.75 -7.61 -20.73
N ILE A 316 13.26 -6.76 -19.84
CA ILE A 316 12.48 -6.19 -18.73
C ILE A 316 12.16 -4.73 -19.06
N PRO A 317 10.88 -4.40 -19.39
CA PRO A 317 10.47 -3.02 -19.64
C PRO A 317 10.56 -2.20 -18.36
N LEU A 318 10.83 -0.89 -18.46
CA LEU A 318 10.74 0.00 -17.32
C LEU A 318 9.29 0.16 -16.87
N SER A 319 9.08 0.20 -15.56
CA SER A 319 7.78 0.43 -14.94
C SER A 319 7.73 1.80 -14.26
N ASP A 320 6.65 2.54 -14.48
CA ASP A 320 6.35 3.76 -13.71
C ASP A 320 5.83 3.43 -12.30
N ASN A 321 5.57 2.16 -12.00
CA ASN A 321 5.14 1.68 -10.69
C ASN A 321 6.37 1.28 -9.86
N PHE A 322 7.11 2.28 -9.38
CA PHE A 322 8.29 2.10 -8.55
C PHE A 322 8.06 2.62 -7.12
N TYR A 323 8.92 2.19 -6.20
CA TYR A 323 8.92 2.64 -4.82
C TYR A 323 10.35 2.83 -4.31
N LEU A 324 10.50 3.58 -3.24
CA LEU A 324 11.78 3.74 -2.55
C LEU A 324 11.76 2.93 -1.26
N THR A 325 12.92 2.41 -0.90
CA THR A 325 13.23 1.92 0.45
C THR A 325 14.28 2.84 1.06
N THR A 326 14.76 2.53 2.26
CA THR A 326 15.89 3.25 2.85
C THR A 326 17.22 3.04 2.12
N ASN A 327 17.35 2.03 1.25
CA ASN A 327 18.61 1.72 0.58
C ASN A 327 18.50 1.37 -0.91
N SER A 328 17.29 1.35 -1.47
CA SER A 328 17.05 0.91 -2.85
C SER A 328 15.87 1.65 -3.49
N ILE A 329 15.85 1.61 -4.82
CA ILE A 329 14.65 1.78 -5.63
C ILE A 329 14.13 0.40 -6.04
N GLY A 330 12.84 0.16 -5.88
CA GLY A 330 12.16 -1.07 -6.30
C GLY A 330 11.22 -0.80 -7.46
N PHE A 331 11.26 -1.64 -8.49
CA PHE A 331 10.32 -1.62 -9.62
C PHE A 331 9.34 -2.78 -9.45
N TYR A 332 8.05 -2.44 -9.33
CA TYR A 332 6.99 -3.41 -9.05
C TYR A 332 6.15 -3.67 -10.30
N TYR A 333 6.03 -4.94 -10.64
CA TYR A 333 5.24 -5.43 -11.75
C TYR A 333 4.09 -6.29 -11.22
N ASN A 334 2.87 -5.86 -11.46
CA ASN A 334 1.67 -6.60 -11.08
C ASN A 334 1.59 -7.95 -11.84
N PRO A 335 0.76 -8.90 -11.37
CA PRO A 335 0.48 -10.10 -12.14
C PRO A 335 0.03 -9.75 -13.56
N TYR A 336 0.49 -10.50 -14.57
CA TYR A 336 0.29 -10.25 -15.99
C TYR A 336 1.07 -9.07 -16.61
N GLU A 337 1.87 -8.30 -15.86
CA GLU A 337 2.71 -7.26 -16.47
C GLU A 337 4.01 -7.83 -17.05
N LEU A 338 4.71 -8.70 -16.32
CA LEU A 338 5.94 -9.36 -16.81
C LEU A 338 5.78 -10.86 -17.09
N ALA A 339 4.87 -11.52 -16.39
CA ALA A 339 4.75 -12.98 -16.36
C ALA A 339 3.30 -13.42 -16.11
N PRO A 340 2.96 -14.70 -16.36
CA PRO A 340 1.65 -15.25 -16.05
C PRO A 340 1.28 -15.10 -14.57
N TYR A 341 -0.02 -15.04 -14.27
CA TYR A 341 -0.54 -14.88 -12.90
C TYR A 341 0.02 -15.87 -11.88
N SER A 342 0.32 -17.10 -12.29
CA SER A 342 0.89 -18.13 -11.43
C SER A 342 2.26 -17.77 -10.85
N MET A 343 2.98 -16.80 -11.45
CA MET A 343 4.24 -16.28 -10.92
C MET A 343 4.04 -15.14 -9.93
N GLY A 344 2.81 -14.65 -9.76
CA GLY A 344 2.49 -13.52 -8.89
C GLY A 344 3.06 -12.21 -9.40
N ALA A 345 3.14 -11.22 -8.51
CA ALA A 345 3.83 -9.98 -8.77
C ALA A 345 5.35 -10.17 -8.69
N ILE A 346 6.09 -9.40 -9.49
CA ILE A 346 7.56 -9.41 -9.52
C ILE A 346 8.05 -8.04 -9.04
N SER A 347 8.99 -8.02 -8.11
CA SER A 347 9.69 -6.80 -7.69
C SER A 347 11.19 -6.96 -7.92
N ILE A 348 11.81 -5.95 -8.53
CA ILE A 348 13.25 -5.91 -8.78
C ILE A 348 13.80 -4.69 -8.05
N ASN A 349 14.71 -4.91 -7.09
CA ASN A 349 15.26 -3.84 -6.24
C ASN A 349 16.71 -3.57 -6.61
N LEU A 350 17.00 -2.34 -7.02
CA LEU A 350 18.35 -1.83 -7.26
C LEU A 350 18.78 -0.94 -6.09
N THR A 351 19.94 -1.22 -5.52
CA THR A 351 20.51 -0.40 -4.46
C THR A 351 20.81 1.02 -4.96
N TYR A 352 20.85 1.98 -4.04
CA TYR A 352 21.24 3.35 -4.41
C TYR A 352 22.65 3.41 -5.01
N GLU A 353 23.58 2.56 -4.57
CA GLU A 353 24.92 2.47 -5.16
C GLU A 353 24.89 2.05 -6.64
N GLU A 354 24.05 1.08 -7.01
CA GLU A 354 23.93 0.60 -8.40
C GLU A 354 23.38 1.67 -9.34
N ILE A 355 22.48 2.52 -8.86
CA ILE A 355 21.81 3.54 -9.68
C ILE A 355 22.46 4.92 -9.61
N LEU A 356 23.31 5.18 -8.62
CA LEU A 356 23.92 6.49 -8.37
C LEU A 356 24.57 7.11 -9.63
N PRO A 357 25.27 6.35 -10.49
CA PRO A 357 25.86 6.92 -11.72
C PRO A 357 24.84 7.41 -12.75
N LEU A 358 23.57 7.01 -12.63
CA LEU A 358 22.47 7.42 -13.53
C LEU A 358 21.62 8.55 -12.93
N MET A 359 21.78 8.86 -11.63
CA MET A 359 20.93 9.81 -10.92
C MET A 359 21.34 11.25 -11.17
N LYS A 360 20.35 12.15 -11.23
CA LYS A 360 20.61 13.59 -11.20
C LYS A 360 21.22 13.98 -9.85
N ILE A 361 22.18 14.90 -9.89
CA ILE A 361 22.82 15.43 -8.68
C ILE A 361 21.83 16.15 -7.74
N ASP A 362 20.78 16.75 -8.29
CA ASP A 362 19.72 17.46 -7.59
C ASP A 362 18.43 16.62 -7.44
N SER A 363 18.49 15.32 -7.73
CA SER A 363 17.36 14.41 -7.56
C SER A 363 16.84 14.47 -6.12
N PRO A 364 15.52 14.61 -5.91
CA PRO A 364 14.89 14.54 -4.59
C PRO A 364 15.28 13.29 -3.79
N VAL A 365 15.56 12.19 -4.49
CA VAL A 365 15.93 10.89 -3.91
C VAL A 365 17.34 10.92 -3.30
N MET A 366 18.21 11.88 -3.66
CA MET A 366 19.54 12.03 -3.03
C MET A 366 19.47 12.25 -1.52
N ARG A 367 18.32 12.68 -0.98
CA ARG A 367 18.07 12.78 0.47
C ARG A 367 18.02 11.44 1.18
N MET A 368 17.71 10.37 0.45
CA MET A 368 17.62 9.00 0.94
C MET A 368 18.96 8.25 0.82
N VAL A 369 19.91 8.76 0.03
CA VAL A 369 21.22 8.14 -0.19
C VAL A 369 22.13 8.50 0.99
N LYS A 370 22.50 7.51 1.80
CA LYS A 370 23.24 7.67 3.06
C LYS A 370 24.58 6.94 3.08
#